data_AF-A0A839Y031-F1
#
_entry.id   AF-A0A839Y031-F1
#
_cell.length_a   1.000
_cell.length_b   1.000
_cell.length_c   1.000
_cell.angle_alpha   90.00
_cell.angle_beta   90.00
_cell.angle_gamma   90.00
#
_symmetry.space_group_name_H-M   'P 1'
#
loop_
_entity.id
_entity.type
_entity.pdbx_description
1 polymer ?
#
loop_
_entity_poly.entity_id
_entity_poly.type
_entity_poly.pdbx_seq_one_letter_code
_entity_poly.pdbx_strand_id
1 'polypeptide(L)' 'MAARFRTSPATVRYWRHIGIGPIGVEAGRRVLYDEAECDGWWETEVAAARDSKR' A
#
# COMPACT_ATOMS: atom_id res chain seq x y z
N MET A 1 -7.47 0.13 -4.72
CA MET A 1 -6.31 0.56 -3.91
C MET A 1 -6.71 1.49 -2.76
N ALA A 2 -6.96 2.79 -2.91
CA ALA A 2 -7.25 3.69 -1.76
C ALA A 2 -8.39 3.21 -0.83
N ALA A 3 -9.51 2.74 -1.40
CA ALA A 3 -10.61 2.14 -0.63
C ALA A 3 -10.19 0.87 0.14
N ARG A 4 -9.30 0.05 -0.43
CA ARG A 4 -8.78 -1.18 0.20
C ARG A 4 -8.12 -0.87 1.54
N PHE A 5 -7.30 0.18 1.56
CA PHE A 5 -6.58 0.62 2.76
C PHE A 5 -7.35 1.64 3.60
N ARG A 6 -8.64 1.87 3.28
CA ARG A 6 -9.50 2.86 3.94
C ARG A 6 -8.83 4.24 4.05
N THR A 7 -8.17 4.67 2.99
CA THR A 7 -7.42 5.93 2.93
C THR A 7 -7.70 6.71 1.65
N SER A 8 -7.15 7.91 1.53
CA SER A 8 -7.30 8.74 0.34
C SER A 8 -6.33 8.33 -0.78
N PRO A 9 -6.68 8.56 -2.06
CA PRO A 9 -5.72 8.37 -3.17
C PRO A 9 -4.46 9.24 -3.04
N ALA A 10 -4.56 10.41 -2.40
CA ALA A 10 -3.42 11.27 -2.12
C ALA A 10 -2.45 10.63 -1.13
N THR A 11 -2.97 9.97 -0.09
CA THR A 11 -2.17 9.20 0.88
C THR A 11 -1.42 8.05 0.20
N VAL A 12 -2.10 7.28 -0.67
CA VAL A 12 -1.45 6.21 -1.45
C VAL A 12 -0.36 6.78 -2.38
N ARG A 13 -0.61 7.95 -2.98
CA ARG A 13 0.40 8.64 -3.81
C ARG A 13 1.59 9.09 -2.97
N TYR A 14 1.34 9.59 -1.77
CA TYR A 14 2.37 9.99 -0.84
C TYR A 14 3.23 8.80 -0.41
N TRP A 15 2.63 7.65 -0.11
CA TRP A 15 3.35 6.41 0.18
C TRP A 15 4.38 6.08 -0.90
N ARG A 16 3.94 6.04 -2.18
CA ARG A 16 4.86 5.84 -3.31
C ARG A 16 5.97 6.89 -3.37
N HIS A 17 5.63 8.16 -3.13
CA HIS A 17 6.60 9.24 -3.17
C HIS A 17 7.72 9.08 -2.14
N ILE A 18 7.39 8.57 -0.96
CA ILE A 18 8.37 8.33 0.12
C ILE A 18 8.94 6.90 0.11
N GLY A 19 8.61 6.09 -0.90
CA GLY A 19 9.14 4.73 -1.05
C GLY A 19 8.51 3.69 -0.12
N ILE A 20 7.29 3.90 0.37
CA ILE A 20 6.54 2.90 1.16
C ILE A 20 5.28 2.43 0.41
N GLY A 21 4.75 1.29 0.83
CA GLY A 21 3.53 0.71 0.24
C GLY A 21 3.79 -0.53 -0.62
N PRO A 22 2.72 -1.13 -1.16
CA PRO A 22 2.84 -2.28 -2.05
C PRO A 22 3.55 -1.92 -3.35
N ILE A 23 4.22 -2.90 -3.94
CA ILE A 23 4.91 -2.72 -5.23
C ILE A 23 3.87 -2.50 -6.32
N GLY A 24 4.05 -1.42 -7.08
CA GLY A 24 3.21 -1.07 -8.23
C GLY A 24 4.01 -1.06 -9.52
N VAL A 25 3.32 -1.23 -10.64
CA VAL A 25 3.89 -1.15 -11.98
C VAL A 25 3.38 0.11 -12.68
N GLU A 26 4.29 0.86 -13.31
CA GLU A 26 3.94 2.01 -14.12
C GLU A 26 3.31 1.57 -15.45
N ALA A 27 2.07 2.02 -15.69
CA ALA A 27 1.32 1.79 -16.91
C ALA A 27 0.92 3.16 -17.51
N GLY A 28 1.86 3.77 -18.23
CA GLY A 28 1.71 5.11 -18.76
C GLY A 28 1.54 6.15 -17.65
N ARG A 29 0.38 6.82 -17.60
CA ARG A 29 0.08 7.84 -16.57
C ARG A 29 -0.49 7.26 -15.27
N ARG A 30 -0.63 5.94 -15.17
CA ARG A 30 -1.22 5.25 -14.03
C ARG A 30 -0.20 4.32 -13.39
N VAL A 31 -0.38 4.06 -12.10
CA VAL A 31 0.30 2.97 -11.41
C VAL A 31 -0.75 1.91 -11.13
N LEU A 32 -0.50 0.70 -11.61
CA LEU A 32 -1.32 -0.47 -11.33
C LEU A 32 -0.68 -1.25 -10.20
N TYR A 33 -1.53 -1.94 -9.44
CA TYR A 33 -1.09 -2.77 -8.34
C TYR A 33 -1.65 -4.16 -8.56
N ASP A 34 -0.80 -5.16 -8.40
CA ASP A 34 -1.26 -6.53 -8.26
C ASP A 34 -2.06 -6.64 -6.95
N GLU A 35 -3.11 -7.46 -6.98
CA GLU A 35 -3.99 -7.61 -5.82
C GLU A 35 -3.26 -8.37 -4.70
N ALA A 36 -2.61 -9.50 -5.00
CA ALA A 36 -1.91 -10.29 -4.00
C ALA A 36 -0.76 -9.51 -3.34
N GLU A 37 -0.08 -8.65 -4.10
CA GLU A 37 0.92 -7.73 -3.54
C GLU A 37 0.30 -6.73 -2.55
N CYS A 38 -0.87 -6.17 -2.86
CA CYS A 38 -1.59 -5.29 -1.92
C CYS A 38 -2.04 -6.02 -0.65
N ASP A 39 -2.42 -7.28 -0.76
CA ASP A 39 -2.79 -8.14 0.36
C ASP A 39 -1.58 -8.42 1.26
N GLY A 40 -0.48 -8.90 0.69
CA GLY A 40 0.74 -9.24 1.43
C GLY A 40 1.36 -8.04 2.17
N TRP A 41 1.40 -6.87 1.52
CA TRP A 41 1.85 -5.64 2.19
C TRP A 41 0.94 -5.28 3.37
N TRP A 42 -0.39 -5.36 3.20
CA TRP A 42 -1.33 -5.04 4.28
C TRP A 42 -1.18 -5.95 5.50
N GLU A 43 -1.05 -7.26 5.26
CA GLU A 43 -0.85 -8.24 6.32
C GLU A 43 0.42 -7.95 7.11
N THR A 44 1.51 -7.60 6.41
CA THR A 44 2.79 -7.22 7.02
C THR A 44 2.64 -5.99 7.92
N GLU A 45 1.98 -4.93 7.44
CA GLU A 45 1.74 -3.71 8.23
C GLU A 45 0.87 -3.99 9.47
N VAL A 46 -0.18 -4.80 9.32
CA VAL A 46 -1.06 -5.17 10.44
C VAL A 46 -0.32 -6.01 11.46
N ALA A 47 0.54 -6.95 11.02
CA ALA A 47 1.37 -7.74 11.91
C ALA A 47 2.36 -6.86 12.68
N ALA A 48 3.09 -5.98 11.98
CA ALA A 48 4.01 -5.03 12.61
C ALA A 48 3.31 -4.11 13.62
N ALA A 49 2.13 -3.58 13.28
CA ALA A 49 1.35 -2.74 14.17
C ALA A 49 0.81 -3.48 15.40
N ARG A 50 0.53 -4.79 15.29
CA ARG A 50 0.14 -5.65 16.41
C ARG A 50 1.33 -5.94 17.32
N ASP A 51 2.48 -6.27 16.75
CA ASP A 51 3.69 -6.60 17.49
C ASP A 51 4.26 -5.40 18.24
N SER A 52 4.16 -4.18 17.68
CA SER A 52 4.56 -2.94 18.36
C SER A 52 3.71 -2.59 19.60
N LYS A 53 2.56 -3.25 19.80
CA LYS A 53 1.65 -3.00 20.92
C LYS A 53 1.73 -4.06 22.02
N ARG A 54 2.63 -5.04 21.89
CA ARG A 54 2.78 -6.17 22.81
C ARG A 54 3.96 -5.99 23.76
#